data_AF-A0A2E5YH90-F1
#
_entry.id   AF-A0A2E5YH90-F1
#
_cell.length_a   1.000
_cell.length_b   1.000
_cell.length_c   1.000
_cell.angle_alpha   90.00
_cell.angle_beta   90.00
_cell.angle_gamma   90.00
#
_symmetry.space_group_name_H-M   'P 1'
#
loop_
_entity.id
_entity.type
_entity.pdbx_description
1 polymer ?
#
loop_
_entity_poly.entity_id
_entity_poly.type
_entity_poly.pdbx_seq_one_letter_code
_entity_poly.pdbx_strand_id
1 'polypeptide(L)'
;MVALRAPDRGPLRALWSTITRRASTRLVERRTNSIARLRLPDRNDRSRPEAPKWTAGTRAEIPVSTPDTNDAPAESEAEEVNSSLLLLRFSGDLTTKANATRRRMTSRLVENLRASLRASGRGGRVLRDRNRLFVALDAITGSEPTDEAMATRLARVFGVQSVSVTHAVGWSSLDEIVEAGEAFGTPHVRDRRFAVRARRIGDRNEVPIRSGEIENELGEALRPIASRVDLSNPETTVFVEVGPDRAYFFVASERGAGGLPLGTEGRAVSLLSGGFDSPVASWRLLRRGIALDYVFCNLGGRQHELETLTIAKRIADRWQSGTRPRFHAIDFDPVSREIQAKVRTRYWQVILKRLMLRAAEAVAENWDAGAIVTGEAIGQVSSQTLQNLSVISDGAILPILRPLIGNNKNEIIEESKIVGTHDLSAKVGEYCAIVPSKPATHAKLDDILREESQLDPSVLTEAIESRTHFNLADVDLDAWGAEDLCTREIGPKDIVIDLRSKAAYATWHYPDALFLDFPNALRAYGAFDSDQPYVLYCEFGLKSAHLADLMRRAGLKARHISGGLREIRRISEGNP
;
A
#
# COMPACT_ATOMS: atom_id res chain seq x y z
N MET A 1 -42.51 -9.67 -49.44
CA MET A 1 -41.99 -10.96 -49.96
C MET A 1 -40.47 -10.83 -49.95
N VAL A 2 -39.76 -11.20 -48.88
CA VAL A 2 -39.33 -12.58 -48.52
C VAL A 2 -39.14 -12.65 -47.01
N ALA A 3 -39.69 -13.68 -46.37
CA ALA A 3 -39.42 -14.03 -44.98
C ALA A 3 -38.18 -14.93 -44.92
N LEU A 4 -37.18 -14.57 -44.12
CA LEU A 4 -36.06 -15.44 -43.76
C LEU A 4 -36.18 -15.84 -42.28
N ARG A 5 -36.35 -17.14 -42.05
CA ARG A 5 -36.43 -17.79 -40.74
C ARG A 5 -35.10 -17.66 -39.99
N ALA A 6 -35.17 -17.39 -38.68
CA ALA A 6 -34.03 -17.49 -37.77
C ALA A 6 -33.65 -18.97 -37.54
N PRO A 7 -32.34 -19.31 -37.39
CA PRO A 7 -31.93 -20.68 -37.13
C PRO A 7 -32.14 -21.08 -35.66
N ASP A 8 -32.47 -22.36 -35.50
CA ASP A 8 -32.77 -23.06 -34.27
C ASP A 8 -31.61 -23.00 -33.25
N ARG A 9 -31.90 -22.49 -32.04
CA ARG A 9 -30.93 -22.31 -30.93
C ARG A 9 -30.84 -23.53 -29.99
N GLY A 10 -31.38 -24.69 -30.39
CA GLY A 10 -31.31 -25.94 -29.62
C GLY A 10 -29.89 -26.45 -29.30
N PRO A 11 -28.96 -26.55 -30.26
CA PRO A 11 -27.66 -27.20 -30.04
C PRO A 11 -26.70 -26.40 -29.13
N LEU A 12 -26.76 -25.06 -29.19
CA LEU A 12 -25.88 -24.17 -28.42
C LEU A 12 -26.23 -24.11 -26.93
N ARG A 13 -27.53 -24.25 -26.58
CA ARG A 13 -27.97 -24.32 -25.17
C ARG A 13 -27.53 -25.62 -24.49
N ALA A 14 -27.54 -26.74 -25.22
CA ALA A 14 -27.05 -28.02 -24.70
C ALA A 14 -25.54 -27.98 -24.44
N LEU A 15 -24.75 -27.39 -25.35
CA LEU A 15 -23.30 -27.21 -25.19
C LEU A 15 -22.96 -26.31 -24.00
N TRP A 16 -23.68 -25.20 -23.82
CA TRP A 16 -23.48 -24.28 -22.70
C TRP A 16 -23.82 -24.94 -21.36
N SER A 17 -24.94 -25.69 -21.29
CA SER A 17 -25.34 -26.41 -20.07
C SER A 17 -24.33 -27.49 -19.65
N THR A 18 -23.68 -28.13 -20.62
CA THR A 18 -22.66 -29.16 -20.40
C THR A 18 -21.33 -28.54 -19.95
N ILE A 19 -20.96 -27.38 -20.51
CA ILE A 19 -19.78 -26.60 -20.10
C ILE A 19 -19.98 -26.04 -18.68
N THR A 20 -21.15 -25.48 -18.37
CA THR A 20 -21.44 -25.00 -17.01
C THR A 20 -21.49 -26.14 -16.00
N ARG A 21 -22.10 -27.30 -16.33
CA ARG A 21 -22.06 -28.47 -15.44
C ARG A 21 -20.63 -28.96 -15.20
N ARG A 22 -19.81 -29.12 -16.25
CA ARG A 22 -18.40 -29.55 -16.09
C ARG A 22 -17.56 -28.52 -15.32
N ALA A 23 -17.81 -27.22 -15.49
CA ALA A 23 -17.15 -26.17 -14.72
C ALA A 23 -17.59 -26.20 -13.25
N SER A 24 -18.88 -26.36 -12.96
CA SER A 24 -19.41 -26.50 -11.60
C SER A 24 -18.92 -27.77 -10.90
N THR A 25 -18.89 -28.91 -11.59
CA THR A 25 -18.37 -30.17 -11.02
C THR A 25 -16.88 -30.07 -10.74
N ARG A 26 -16.09 -29.45 -11.63
CA ARG A 26 -14.66 -29.17 -11.37
C ARG A 26 -14.45 -28.18 -10.23
N LEU A 27 -15.32 -27.19 -10.06
CA LEU A 27 -15.25 -26.23 -8.94
C LEU A 27 -15.61 -26.89 -7.60
N VAL A 28 -16.59 -27.79 -7.62
CA VAL A 28 -17.02 -28.57 -6.44
C VAL A 28 -15.96 -29.62 -6.08
N GLU A 29 -15.42 -30.36 -7.05
CA GLU A 29 -14.31 -31.30 -6.85
C GLU A 29 -13.04 -30.58 -6.35
N ARG A 30 -12.75 -29.38 -6.88
CA ARG A 30 -11.67 -28.51 -6.39
C ARG A 30 -11.89 -28.07 -4.93
N ARG A 31 -13.13 -27.72 -4.54
CA ARG A 31 -13.49 -27.42 -3.15
C ARG A 31 -13.26 -28.64 -2.24
N THR A 32 -13.72 -29.83 -2.61
CA THR A 32 -13.55 -31.04 -1.79
C THR A 32 -12.09 -31.50 -1.67
N ASN A 33 -11.29 -31.41 -2.74
CA ASN A 33 -9.88 -31.84 -2.70
C ASN A 33 -8.94 -30.83 -2.03
N SER A 34 -9.28 -29.54 -2.02
CA SER A 34 -8.53 -28.50 -1.30
C SER A 34 -8.86 -28.49 0.20
N ILE A 35 -10.15 -28.64 0.56
CA ILE A 35 -10.59 -28.75 1.97
C ILE A 35 -10.01 -30.00 2.65
N ALA A 36 -9.74 -31.07 1.90
CA ALA A 36 -9.16 -32.30 2.44
C ALA A 36 -7.65 -32.21 2.76
N ARG A 37 -6.93 -31.14 2.33
CA ARG A 37 -5.46 -31.09 2.45
C ARG A 37 -4.92 -30.14 3.52
N LEU A 38 -5.76 -29.36 4.21
CA LEU A 38 -5.35 -28.40 5.25
C LEU A 38 -6.43 -28.20 6.33
N ARG A 39 -7.19 -29.25 6.69
CA ARG A 39 -8.03 -29.18 7.90
C ARG A 39 -7.16 -29.29 9.13
N LEU A 40 -7.03 -28.18 9.86
CA LEU A 40 -6.64 -28.20 11.27
C LEU A 40 -7.61 -29.08 12.05
N PRO A 41 -7.15 -29.83 13.07
CA PRO A 41 -7.98 -30.80 13.78
C PRO A 41 -9.19 -30.12 14.45
N ASP A 42 -10.31 -30.83 14.38
CA ASP A 42 -11.61 -30.43 14.92
C ASP A 42 -11.57 -30.27 16.45
N ARG A 43 -12.29 -29.26 16.96
CA ARG A 43 -12.21 -28.71 18.33
C ARG A 43 -12.87 -29.58 19.42
N ASN A 44 -12.86 -30.90 19.30
CA ASN A 44 -13.61 -31.77 20.20
C ASN A 44 -12.77 -32.93 20.73
N ASP A 45 -11.72 -32.62 21.49
CA ASP A 45 -11.07 -33.60 22.37
C ASP A 45 -11.15 -33.14 23.83
N ARG A 46 -11.91 -33.89 24.62
CA ARG A 46 -12.17 -33.67 26.04
C ARG A 46 -11.18 -34.49 26.86
N SER A 47 -9.94 -34.02 27.00
CA SER A 47 -9.12 -34.35 28.16
C SER A 47 -7.87 -33.47 28.25
N ARG A 48 -7.86 -32.48 29.15
CA ARG A 48 -6.67 -32.00 29.88
C ARG A 48 -7.06 -31.11 31.08
N PRO A 49 -6.18 -31.00 32.10
CA PRO A 49 -6.52 -30.53 33.45
C PRO A 49 -6.66 -29.01 33.54
N GLU A 50 -7.40 -28.58 34.56
CA GLU A 50 -7.79 -27.19 34.81
C GLU A 50 -6.59 -26.22 34.89
N ALA A 51 -6.66 -25.16 34.08
CA ALA A 51 -5.88 -23.93 34.19
C ALA A 51 -6.75 -22.84 34.84
N PRO A 52 -6.15 -21.83 35.51
CA PRO A 52 -6.78 -21.11 36.61
C PRO A 52 -7.96 -20.23 36.17
N LYS A 53 -9.00 -20.24 37.01
CA LYS A 53 -10.23 -19.45 36.87
C LYS A 53 -9.91 -17.95 36.87
N TRP A 54 -10.03 -17.32 35.71
CA TRP A 54 -10.21 -15.87 35.61
C TRP A 54 -11.70 -15.55 35.81
N THR A 55 -11.98 -14.74 36.82
CA THR A 55 -13.32 -14.27 37.20
C THR A 55 -13.97 -13.48 36.07
N ALA A 56 -15.22 -13.81 35.75
CA ALA A 56 -16.03 -13.15 34.75
C ALA A 56 -16.29 -11.68 35.12
N GLY A 57 -15.59 -10.78 34.43
CA GLY A 57 -15.97 -9.37 34.30
C GLY A 57 -16.96 -9.22 33.15
N THR A 58 -18.21 -8.94 33.52
CA THR A 58 -19.31 -8.33 32.77
C THR A 58 -19.19 -8.24 31.24
N ARG A 59 -20.08 -8.97 30.53
CA ARG A 59 -20.45 -8.70 29.14
C ARG A 59 -20.85 -7.22 29.01
N ALA A 60 -20.00 -6.40 28.40
CA ALA A 60 -20.42 -5.12 27.86
C ALA A 60 -21.11 -5.39 26.52
N GLU A 61 -22.44 -5.25 26.51
CA GLU A 61 -23.22 -5.14 25.29
C GLU A 61 -22.65 -4.00 24.43
N ILE A 62 -22.34 -4.32 23.17
CA ILE A 62 -22.01 -3.31 22.16
C ILE A 62 -23.29 -2.48 21.97
N PRO A 63 -23.29 -1.16 22.24
CA PRO A 63 -24.45 -0.36 21.93
C PRO A 63 -24.57 -0.26 20.41
N VAL A 64 -25.63 -0.84 19.87
CA VAL A 64 -26.16 -0.42 18.57
C VAL A 64 -26.68 1.00 18.79
N SER A 65 -25.85 2.00 18.51
CA SER A 65 -26.31 3.38 18.48
C SER A 65 -27.28 3.51 17.30
N THR A 66 -28.55 3.72 17.60
CA THR A 66 -29.54 4.27 16.67
C THR A 66 -28.96 5.49 15.95
N PRO A 67 -29.28 5.72 14.67
CA PRO A 67 -28.87 6.94 14.01
C PRO A 67 -29.52 8.11 14.74
N ASP A 68 -28.70 9.00 15.31
CA ASP A 68 -29.19 10.28 15.81
C ASP A 68 -29.85 11.02 14.65
N THR A 69 -31.18 11.00 14.64
CA THR A 69 -32.00 11.88 13.81
C THR A 69 -31.92 13.27 14.40
N ASN A 70 -30.88 14.00 14.01
CA ASN A 70 -30.83 15.46 14.12
C ASN A 70 -30.16 16.03 12.86
N ASP A 71 -30.68 15.65 11.69
CA ASP A 71 -30.55 16.43 10.46
C ASP A 71 -31.73 17.43 10.44
N ALA A 72 -31.61 18.49 11.22
CA ALA A 72 -32.31 19.74 10.93
C ALA A 72 -31.45 20.55 9.95
N PRO A 73 -32.04 21.26 8.97
CA PRO A 73 -31.26 22.12 8.09
C PRO A 73 -30.71 23.27 8.94
N ALA A 74 -29.39 23.32 9.12
CA ALA A 74 -28.75 24.48 9.73
C ALA A 74 -28.80 25.64 8.73
N GLU A 75 -29.88 26.41 8.79
CA GLU A 75 -29.90 27.79 8.31
C GLU A 75 -28.99 28.64 9.19
N SER A 76 -28.10 29.37 8.52
CA SER A 76 -27.30 30.53 8.93
C SER A 76 -27.10 30.80 10.43
N GLU A 77 -25.89 30.56 10.92
CA GLU A 77 -25.24 31.55 11.79
C GLU A 77 -23.83 31.82 11.27
N ALA A 78 -23.59 33.11 11.05
CA ALA A 78 -22.34 33.71 10.66
C ALA A 78 -21.35 33.64 11.81
N GLU A 79 -20.49 32.62 11.81
CA GLU A 79 -19.18 32.71 12.45
C GLU A 79 -18.14 32.79 11.33
N GLU A 80 -17.86 34.03 10.91
CA GLU A 80 -16.57 34.40 10.30
C GLU A 80 -15.48 34.27 11.37
N VAL A 81 -15.13 33.03 11.70
CA VAL A 81 -13.82 32.75 12.26
C VAL A 81 -12.90 32.53 11.06
N ASN A 82 -11.71 33.14 11.08
CA ASN A 82 -10.63 33.04 10.09
C ASN A 82 -10.22 31.57 9.79
N SER A 83 -11.10 30.81 9.16
CA SER A 83 -10.93 29.39 8.84
C SER A 83 -10.66 29.28 7.35
N SER A 84 -9.50 28.75 7.00
CA SER A 84 -9.15 28.49 5.61
C SER A 84 -10.03 27.38 5.07
N LEU A 85 -10.62 27.60 3.88
CA LEU A 85 -11.51 26.64 3.25
C LEU A 85 -10.77 25.91 2.13
N LEU A 86 -10.78 24.59 2.15
CA LEU A 86 -10.30 23.78 1.04
C LEU A 86 -11.48 23.24 0.25
N LEU A 87 -11.53 23.48 -1.06
CA LEU A 87 -12.50 22.88 -1.98
C LEU A 87 -11.95 21.56 -2.53
N LEU A 88 -12.73 20.50 -2.42
CA LEU A 88 -12.39 19.17 -2.92
C LEU A 88 -13.32 18.79 -4.07
N ARG A 89 -12.72 18.47 -5.22
CA ARG A 89 -13.47 17.95 -6.38
C ARG A 89 -13.46 16.43 -6.38
N PHE A 90 -14.62 15.83 -6.65
CA PHE A 90 -14.75 14.38 -6.77
C PHE A 90 -14.05 13.84 -8.02
N SER A 91 -13.50 12.64 -7.92
CA SER A 91 -12.97 11.90 -9.06
C SER A 91 -14.06 11.59 -10.11
N GLY A 92 -13.66 11.51 -11.38
CA GLY A 92 -14.54 11.06 -12.45
C GLY A 92 -15.12 9.65 -12.23
N ASP A 93 -14.34 8.79 -11.56
CA ASP A 93 -14.77 7.46 -11.15
C ASP A 93 -15.96 7.49 -10.17
N LEU A 94 -16.05 8.52 -9.33
CA LEU A 94 -17.12 8.69 -8.36
C LEU A 94 -18.34 9.39 -8.98
N THR A 95 -18.13 10.42 -9.80
CA THR A 95 -19.22 11.22 -10.38
C THR A 95 -20.08 10.45 -11.38
N THR A 96 -19.49 9.45 -12.05
CA THR A 96 -20.17 8.57 -13.02
C THR A 96 -21.09 7.53 -12.38
N LYS A 97 -21.08 7.38 -11.06
CA LYS A 97 -21.93 6.39 -10.35
C LYS A 97 -23.38 6.86 -10.24
N ALA A 98 -24.31 5.90 -10.25
CA ALA A 98 -25.72 6.13 -9.93
C ALA A 98 -25.87 6.79 -8.56
N ASN A 99 -26.92 7.62 -8.39
CA ASN A 99 -27.10 8.48 -7.22
C ASN A 99 -26.95 7.76 -5.87
N ALA A 100 -27.57 6.59 -5.71
CA ALA A 100 -27.51 5.82 -4.45
C ALA A 100 -26.07 5.36 -4.15
N THR A 101 -25.38 4.79 -5.13
CA THR A 101 -23.98 4.36 -5.02
C THR A 101 -23.07 5.54 -4.75
N ARG A 102 -23.26 6.66 -5.46
CA ARG A 102 -22.50 7.89 -5.25
C ARG A 102 -22.64 8.40 -3.82
N ARG A 103 -23.85 8.46 -3.26
CA ARG A 103 -24.09 8.88 -1.86
C ARG A 103 -23.35 8.00 -0.85
N ARG A 104 -23.39 6.68 -1.04
CA ARG A 104 -22.65 5.71 -0.20
C ARG A 104 -21.14 5.95 -0.28
N MET A 105 -20.60 6.06 -1.49
CA MET A 105 -19.17 6.28 -1.71
C MET A 105 -18.71 7.66 -1.19
N THR A 106 -19.50 8.72 -1.40
CA THR A 106 -19.22 10.05 -0.84
C THR A 106 -19.22 10.01 0.69
N SER A 107 -20.10 9.24 1.31
CA SER A 107 -20.10 9.09 2.77
C SER A 107 -18.80 8.45 3.27
N ARG A 108 -18.36 7.40 2.57
CA ARG A 108 -17.06 6.76 2.85
C ARG A 108 -15.87 7.69 2.61
N LEU A 109 -15.91 8.50 1.55
CA LEU A 109 -14.89 9.51 1.28
C LEU A 109 -14.77 10.51 2.43
N VAL A 110 -15.89 10.99 2.97
CA VAL A 110 -15.88 11.91 4.11
C VAL A 110 -15.29 11.27 5.36
N GLU A 111 -15.55 10.00 5.63
CA GLU A 111 -14.88 9.28 6.72
C GLU A 111 -13.37 9.22 6.54
N ASN A 112 -12.91 8.92 5.31
CA ASN A 112 -11.49 8.87 4.97
C ASN A 112 -10.82 10.25 5.11
N LEU A 113 -11.50 11.32 4.69
CA LEU A 113 -11.03 12.70 4.85
C LEU A 113 -10.94 13.09 6.32
N ARG A 114 -11.96 12.77 7.13
CA ARG A 114 -11.93 13.01 8.59
C ARG A 114 -10.80 12.24 9.26
N ALA A 115 -10.52 11.01 8.83
CA ALA A 115 -9.39 10.24 9.34
C ALA A 115 -8.04 10.86 8.95
N SER A 116 -7.90 11.34 7.71
CA SER A 116 -6.70 12.04 7.24
C SER A 116 -6.45 13.34 8.01
N LEU A 117 -7.52 14.09 8.32
CA LEU A 117 -7.50 15.31 9.12
C LEU A 117 -7.09 15.04 10.57
N ARG A 118 -7.71 14.06 11.25
CA ARG A 118 -7.29 13.69 12.61
C ARG A 118 -5.82 13.29 12.69
N ALA A 119 -5.34 12.54 11.68
CA ALA A 119 -3.95 12.11 11.62
C ALA A 119 -2.96 13.23 11.22
N SER A 120 -3.43 14.41 10.80
CA SER A 120 -2.54 15.54 10.49
C SER A 120 -2.16 16.33 11.74
N GLY A 121 -2.90 16.17 12.84
CA GLY A 121 -2.75 16.99 14.05
C GLY A 121 -3.35 18.39 13.92
N ARG A 122 -4.03 18.71 12.81
CA ARG A 122 -4.69 20.01 12.61
C ARG A 122 -6.20 19.91 12.82
N GLY A 123 -6.75 20.89 13.53
CA GLY A 123 -8.19 21.05 13.71
C GLY A 123 -8.93 21.40 12.42
N GLY A 124 -10.17 20.95 12.31
CA GLY A 124 -11.05 21.30 11.19
C GLY A 124 -12.25 20.38 11.01
N ARG A 125 -13.10 20.70 10.04
CA ARG A 125 -14.34 19.99 9.74
C ARG A 125 -14.56 19.78 8.25
N VAL A 126 -15.06 18.59 7.90
CA VAL A 126 -15.50 18.28 6.52
C VAL A 126 -16.94 18.74 6.34
N LEU A 127 -17.16 19.67 5.43
CA LEU A 127 -18.47 20.23 5.07
C LEU A 127 -18.96 19.61 3.77
N ARG A 128 -20.25 19.28 3.73
CA ARG A 128 -20.93 18.76 2.53
C ARG A 128 -21.87 19.83 2.00
N ASP A 129 -21.74 20.14 0.72
CA ASP A 129 -22.68 21.01 0.03
C ASP A 129 -23.10 20.34 -1.28
N ARG A 130 -24.36 19.87 -1.36
CA ARG A 130 -24.97 19.18 -2.52
C ARG A 130 -24.04 18.22 -3.27
N ASN A 131 -23.21 18.72 -4.19
CA ASN A 131 -22.28 17.98 -5.04
C ASN A 131 -20.78 18.34 -4.81
N ARG A 132 -20.45 18.96 -3.68
CA ARG A 132 -19.13 19.46 -3.30
C ARG A 132 -18.77 19.00 -1.90
N LEU A 133 -17.47 18.88 -1.68
CA LEU A 133 -16.90 18.74 -0.35
C LEU A 133 -15.97 19.91 -0.09
N PHE A 134 -16.08 20.45 1.11
CA PHE A 134 -15.11 21.39 1.63
C PHE A 134 -14.47 20.84 2.90
N VAL A 135 -13.27 21.31 3.21
CA VAL A 135 -12.66 21.16 4.53
C VAL A 135 -12.39 22.56 5.06
N ALA A 136 -13.11 22.96 6.10
CA ALA A 136 -12.79 24.17 6.85
C ALA A 136 -11.72 23.80 7.87
N LEU A 137 -10.57 24.43 7.77
CA LEU A 137 -9.44 24.24 8.67
C LEU A 137 -9.46 25.32 9.74
N ASP A 138 -9.15 24.92 10.97
CA ASP A 138 -9.02 25.88 12.06
C ASP A 138 -7.76 26.74 11.83
N ALA A 139 -7.72 27.91 12.49
CA ALA A 139 -6.56 28.78 12.47
C ALA A 139 -5.34 28.03 13.01
N ILE A 140 -4.19 28.19 12.35
CA ILE A 140 -2.96 27.48 12.70
C ILE A 140 -2.53 27.89 14.11
N THR A 141 -2.31 26.90 14.98
CA THR A 141 -1.69 27.13 16.29
C THR A 141 -0.35 26.40 16.40
N GLY A 142 0.70 27.11 16.81
CA GLY A 142 2.03 26.52 16.99
C GLY A 142 2.64 25.96 15.70
N SER A 143 3.00 24.67 15.72
CA SER A 143 3.70 23.95 14.64
C SER A 143 2.77 23.12 13.74
N GLU A 144 1.48 23.42 13.72
CA GLU A 144 0.50 22.73 12.88
C GLU A 144 0.80 22.87 11.36
N PRO A 145 0.39 21.89 10.53
CA PRO A 145 0.55 21.96 9.07
C PRO A 145 -0.14 23.17 8.43
N THR A 146 0.52 23.82 7.45
CA THR A 146 -0.08 24.91 6.66
C THR A 146 -1.25 24.43 5.79
N ASP A 147 -2.00 25.37 5.20
CA ASP A 147 -3.13 25.06 4.30
C ASP A 147 -2.67 24.27 3.08
N GLU A 148 -1.50 24.60 2.53
CA GLU A 148 -0.89 23.93 1.38
C GLU A 148 -0.45 22.50 1.75
N ALA A 149 0.11 22.33 2.96
CA ALA A 149 0.46 21.01 3.48
C ALA A 149 -0.79 20.15 3.68
N MET A 150 -1.88 20.74 4.17
CA MET A 150 -3.18 20.07 4.28
C MET A 150 -3.78 19.75 2.92
N ALA A 151 -3.72 20.67 1.95
CA ALA A 151 -4.19 20.43 0.59
C ALA A 151 -3.44 19.25 -0.05
N THR A 152 -2.11 19.23 0.07
CA THR A 152 -1.25 18.11 -0.39
C THR A 152 -1.61 16.80 0.28
N ARG A 153 -1.90 16.82 1.59
CA ARG A 153 -2.30 15.63 2.34
C ARG A 153 -3.66 15.10 1.89
N LEU A 154 -4.66 15.98 1.80
CA LEU A 154 -6.02 15.60 1.40
C LEU A 154 -6.09 15.18 -0.08
N ALA A 155 -5.20 15.70 -0.93
CA ALA A 155 -5.04 15.25 -2.30
C ALA A 155 -4.65 13.77 -2.40
N ARG A 156 -4.02 13.18 -1.38
CA ARG A 156 -3.68 11.74 -1.35
C ARG A 156 -4.87 10.85 -0.97
N VAL A 157 -6.01 11.41 -0.57
CA VAL A 157 -7.20 10.62 -0.25
C VAL A 157 -7.88 10.16 -1.54
N PHE A 158 -7.96 8.86 -1.76
CA PHE A 158 -8.62 8.30 -2.95
C PHE A 158 -10.09 8.71 -3.02
N GLY A 159 -10.58 9.01 -4.23
CA GLY A 159 -11.87 9.65 -4.49
C GLY A 159 -11.78 11.17 -4.70
N VAL A 160 -10.65 11.79 -4.37
CA VAL A 160 -10.40 13.22 -4.59
C VAL A 160 -9.67 13.42 -5.93
N GLN A 161 -10.25 14.22 -6.82
CA GLN A 161 -9.65 14.61 -8.11
C GLN A 161 -8.64 15.74 -7.95
N SER A 162 -8.97 16.70 -7.10
CA SER A 162 -8.13 17.87 -6.84
C SER A 162 -8.55 18.55 -5.54
N VAL A 163 -7.62 19.29 -4.94
CA VAL A 163 -7.84 20.12 -3.75
C VAL A 163 -7.38 21.54 -4.04
N SER A 164 -8.20 22.52 -3.69
CA SER A 164 -7.89 23.94 -3.90
C SER A 164 -8.05 24.71 -2.60
N VAL A 165 -7.03 25.48 -2.21
CA VAL A 165 -7.20 26.52 -1.21
C VAL A 165 -8.18 27.54 -1.76
N THR A 166 -9.24 27.79 -1.00
CA THR A 166 -10.43 28.53 -1.44
C THR A 166 -10.77 29.62 -0.43
N HIS A 167 -11.07 30.80 -0.94
CA HIS A 167 -11.70 31.86 -0.17
C HIS A 167 -13.18 31.95 -0.57
N ALA A 168 -14.07 32.09 0.40
CA ALA A 168 -15.51 32.13 0.16
C ALA A 168 -16.12 33.35 0.83
N VAL A 169 -16.79 34.19 0.04
CA VAL A 169 -17.44 35.42 0.50
C VAL A 169 -18.92 35.41 0.12
N GLY A 170 -19.76 36.06 0.94
CA GLY A 170 -21.09 36.46 0.51
C GLY A 170 -21.00 37.57 -0.54
N TRP A 171 -22.00 37.71 -1.39
CA TRP A 171 -22.03 38.75 -2.42
C TRP A 171 -23.46 39.20 -2.69
N SER A 172 -23.62 40.48 -3.02
CA SER A 172 -24.88 41.09 -3.45
C SER A 172 -24.75 41.80 -4.81
N SER A 173 -23.52 42.06 -5.26
CA SER A 173 -23.22 42.78 -6.49
C SER A 173 -21.98 42.21 -7.19
N LEU A 174 -21.75 42.61 -8.45
CA LEU A 174 -20.53 42.27 -9.18
C LEU A 174 -19.30 42.93 -8.55
N ASP A 175 -19.43 44.18 -8.09
CA ASP A 175 -18.33 44.95 -7.51
C ASP A 175 -17.76 44.26 -6.27
N GLU A 176 -18.62 43.71 -5.39
CA GLU A 176 -18.20 42.94 -4.22
C GLU A 176 -17.41 41.67 -4.61
N ILE A 177 -17.81 40.98 -5.69
CA ILE A 177 -17.08 39.81 -6.20
C ILE A 177 -15.71 40.22 -6.74
N VAL A 178 -15.64 41.36 -7.44
CA VAL A 178 -14.40 41.88 -8.01
C VAL A 178 -13.43 42.31 -6.90
N GLU A 179 -13.91 43.04 -5.90
CA GLU A 179 -13.09 43.48 -4.75
C GLU A 179 -12.50 42.29 -3.98
N ALA A 180 -13.34 41.32 -3.61
CA ALA A 180 -12.88 40.11 -2.91
C ALA A 180 -11.94 39.27 -3.78
N GLY A 181 -12.23 39.18 -5.08
CA GLY A 181 -11.41 38.47 -6.05
C GLY A 181 -10.05 39.13 -6.28
N GLU A 182 -9.98 40.46 -6.27
CA GLU A 182 -8.75 41.23 -6.39
C GLU A 182 -7.86 41.01 -5.17
N ALA A 183 -8.44 41.12 -3.96
CA ALA A 183 -7.74 40.86 -2.71
C ALA A 183 -7.16 39.44 -2.67
N PHE A 184 -7.94 38.44 -3.07
CA PHE A 184 -7.50 37.04 -3.17
C PHE A 184 -6.44 36.85 -4.26
N GLY A 185 -6.66 37.38 -5.46
CA GLY A 185 -5.85 37.12 -6.65
C GLY A 185 -4.49 37.83 -6.64
N THR A 186 -4.39 38.98 -5.98
CA THR A 186 -3.18 39.83 -5.94
C THR A 186 -1.89 39.07 -5.60
N PRO A 187 -1.79 38.33 -4.48
CA PRO A 187 -0.57 37.59 -4.15
C PRO A 187 -0.21 36.49 -5.17
N HIS A 188 -1.19 36.00 -5.93
CA HIS A 188 -0.99 34.91 -6.88
C HIS A 188 -0.63 35.36 -8.29
N VAL A 189 -1.06 36.56 -8.68
CA VAL A 189 -0.95 37.11 -10.04
C VAL A 189 0.25 38.04 -10.22
N ARG A 190 0.75 38.64 -9.14
CA ARG A 190 1.85 39.60 -9.19
C ARG A 190 3.02 39.10 -10.05
N ASP A 191 3.42 39.92 -11.03
CA ASP A 191 4.52 39.67 -11.98
C ASP A 191 4.40 38.39 -12.83
N ARG A 192 3.20 37.79 -12.93
CA ARG A 192 2.96 36.53 -13.68
C ARG A 192 2.05 36.72 -14.87
N ARG A 193 2.12 35.78 -15.82
CA ARG A 193 1.08 35.60 -16.85
C ARG A 193 -0.14 34.98 -16.21
N PHE A 194 -1.32 35.58 -16.36
CA PHE A 194 -2.51 35.08 -15.70
C PHE A 194 -3.76 35.03 -16.59
N ALA A 195 -4.74 34.27 -16.13
CA ALA A 195 -6.10 34.28 -16.65
C ALA A 195 -7.10 34.26 -15.49
N VAL A 196 -8.28 34.85 -15.69
CA VAL A 196 -9.44 34.67 -14.82
C VAL A 196 -10.40 33.70 -15.51
N ARG A 197 -10.95 32.76 -14.75
CA ARG A 197 -11.93 31.78 -15.25
C ARG A 197 -13.12 31.71 -14.30
N ALA A 198 -14.26 32.21 -14.73
CA ALA A 198 -15.45 32.27 -13.90
C ALA A 198 -16.51 31.26 -14.33
N ARG A 199 -17.18 30.65 -13.36
CA ARG A 199 -18.28 29.73 -13.60
C ARG A 199 -19.41 29.94 -12.60
N ARG A 200 -20.64 30.00 -13.12
CA ARG A 200 -21.85 29.88 -12.29
C ARG A 200 -22.10 28.45 -11.85
N ILE A 201 -22.45 28.27 -10.58
CA ILE A 201 -22.71 26.98 -9.94
C ILE A 201 -24.14 26.99 -9.37
N GLY A 202 -24.87 25.88 -9.48
CA GLY A 202 -26.30 25.82 -9.12
C GLY A 202 -27.23 26.25 -10.27
N ASP A 203 -28.42 26.75 -9.91
CA ASP A 203 -29.38 27.28 -10.89
C ASP A 203 -28.87 28.62 -11.45
N ARG A 204 -28.80 28.72 -12.78
CA ARG A 204 -28.35 29.93 -13.46
C ARG A 204 -29.35 31.08 -13.36
N ASN A 205 -30.60 30.79 -13.02
CA ASN A 205 -31.63 31.80 -12.80
C ASN A 205 -31.43 32.52 -11.45
N GLU A 206 -30.83 31.84 -10.48
CA GLU A 206 -30.52 32.40 -9.15
C GLU A 206 -29.24 33.23 -9.15
N VAL A 207 -28.40 33.09 -10.18
CA VAL A 207 -27.13 33.84 -10.33
C VAL A 207 -27.21 34.76 -11.56
N PRO A 208 -27.71 36.00 -11.38
CA PRO A 208 -27.93 36.94 -12.49
C PRO A 208 -26.64 37.41 -13.17
N ILE A 209 -25.51 37.39 -12.47
CA ILE A 209 -24.20 37.85 -12.96
C ILE A 209 -23.63 36.86 -13.96
N ARG A 210 -23.22 37.32 -15.15
CA ARG A 210 -22.63 36.43 -16.16
C ARG A 210 -21.15 36.17 -15.85
N SER A 211 -20.71 34.94 -16.09
CA SER A 211 -19.29 34.56 -15.98
C SER A 211 -18.35 35.50 -16.73
N GLY A 212 -18.71 35.91 -17.96
CA GLY A 212 -17.87 36.80 -18.76
C GLY A 212 -17.73 38.22 -18.18
N GLU A 213 -18.73 38.70 -17.44
CA GLU A 213 -18.64 39.99 -16.73
C GLU A 213 -17.61 39.89 -15.61
N ILE A 214 -17.67 38.82 -14.80
CA ILE A 214 -16.69 38.54 -13.75
C ILE A 214 -15.28 38.40 -14.34
N GLU A 215 -15.12 37.64 -15.43
CA GLU A 215 -13.81 37.43 -16.08
C GLU A 215 -13.19 38.74 -16.57
N ASN A 216 -14.00 39.64 -17.13
CA ASN A 216 -13.54 40.93 -17.63
C ASN A 216 -13.20 41.90 -16.49
N GLU A 217 -14.12 42.14 -15.55
CA GLU A 217 -13.94 43.14 -14.50
C GLU A 217 -12.82 42.75 -13.53
N LEU A 218 -12.81 41.48 -13.06
CA LEU A 218 -11.72 41.00 -12.20
C LEU A 218 -10.40 40.89 -12.97
N GLY A 219 -10.46 40.56 -14.26
CA GLY A 219 -9.29 40.57 -15.14
C GLY A 219 -8.67 41.96 -15.24
N GLU A 220 -9.48 43.01 -15.38
CA GLU A 220 -9.02 44.40 -15.43
C GLU A 220 -8.48 44.88 -14.09
N ALA A 221 -9.13 44.53 -12.97
CA ALA A 221 -8.64 44.85 -11.63
C ALA A 221 -7.26 44.25 -11.32
N LEU A 222 -7.01 42.99 -11.73
CA LEU A 222 -5.73 42.31 -11.51
C LEU A 222 -4.65 42.64 -12.55
N ARG A 223 -5.01 43.27 -13.67
CA ARG A 223 -4.10 43.56 -14.79
C ARG A 223 -2.91 44.46 -14.41
N PRO A 224 -3.04 45.54 -13.60
CA PRO A 224 -1.95 46.46 -13.28
C PRO A 224 -0.79 45.83 -12.52
N ILE A 225 -1.05 44.76 -11.77
CA ILE A 225 -0.03 44.07 -10.95
C ILE A 225 0.58 42.84 -11.65
N ALA A 226 -0.01 42.41 -12.77
CA ALA A 226 0.40 41.22 -13.51
C ALA A 226 1.50 41.53 -14.54
N SER A 227 2.20 40.50 -15.02
CA SER A 227 3.09 40.66 -16.18
C SER A 227 2.29 40.84 -17.49
N ARG A 228 1.31 39.96 -17.74
CA ARG A 228 0.34 40.08 -18.84
C ARG A 228 -0.85 39.15 -18.62
N VAL A 229 -1.98 39.47 -19.26
CA VAL A 229 -3.08 38.50 -19.42
C VAL A 229 -2.71 37.50 -20.53
N ASP A 230 -2.81 36.20 -20.24
CA ASP A 230 -2.55 35.11 -21.19
C ASP A 230 -3.63 34.04 -21.04
N LEU A 231 -4.64 34.05 -21.92
CA LEU A 231 -5.76 33.12 -21.85
C LEU A 231 -5.41 31.70 -22.35
N SER A 232 -4.28 31.56 -23.05
CA SER A 232 -3.88 30.31 -23.71
C SER A 232 -2.91 29.50 -22.84
N ASN A 233 -1.88 30.17 -22.29
CA ASN A 233 -0.85 29.54 -21.47
C ASN A 233 -0.50 30.41 -20.23
N PRO A 234 -1.46 30.59 -19.31
CA PRO A 234 -1.21 31.32 -18.08
C PRO A 234 -0.26 30.55 -17.14
N GLU A 235 0.57 31.27 -16.40
CA GLU A 235 1.36 30.72 -15.28
C GLU A 235 0.48 30.49 -14.05
N THR A 236 -0.57 31.28 -13.89
CA THR A 236 -1.57 31.13 -12.85
C THR A 236 -2.97 31.41 -13.38
N THR A 237 -3.97 30.68 -12.89
CA THR A 237 -5.37 30.96 -13.20
C THR A 237 -6.12 31.20 -11.91
N VAL A 238 -6.75 32.36 -11.80
CA VAL A 238 -7.69 32.67 -10.72
C VAL A 238 -9.05 32.16 -11.17
N PHE A 239 -9.56 31.15 -10.46
CA PHE A 239 -10.89 30.62 -10.72
C PHE A 239 -11.90 31.29 -9.79
N VAL A 240 -13.04 31.66 -10.35
CA VAL A 240 -14.18 32.20 -9.60
C VAL A 240 -15.37 31.29 -9.83
N GLU A 241 -15.95 30.77 -8.77
CA GLU A 241 -17.19 30.00 -8.84
C GLU A 241 -18.28 30.72 -8.04
N VAL A 242 -19.34 31.16 -8.71
CA VAL A 242 -20.41 31.97 -8.10
C VAL A 242 -21.69 31.15 -7.99
N GLY A 243 -22.13 30.90 -6.76
CA GLY A 243 -23.43 30.33 -6.43
C GLY A 243 -24.40 31.39 -5.89
N PRO A 244 -25.63 31.01 -5.53
CA PRO A 244 -26.67 31.95 -5.09
C PRO A 244 -26.24 32.80 -3.89
N ASP A 245 -25.60 32.18 -2.90
CA ASP A 245 -25.28 32.86 -1.63
C ASP A 245 -23.81 33.28 -1.52
N ARG A 246 -22.90 32.63 -2.27
CA ARG A 246 -21.45 32.78 -2.10
C ARG A 246 -20.67 32.73 -3.40
N ALA A 247 -19.58 33.50 -3.43
CA ALA A 247 -18.55 33.45 -4.45
C ALA A 247 -17.30 32.76 -3.87
N TYR A 248 -16.75 31.81 -4.61
CA TYR A 248 -15.57 31.03 -4.24
C TYR A 248 -14.40 31.39 -5.15
N PHE A 249 -13.28 31.78 -4.57
CA PHE A 249 -12.05 32.10 -5.28
C PHE A 249 -10.98 31.07 -4.97
N PHE A 250 -10.30 30.56 -5.98
CA PHE A 250 -9.19 29.62 -5.80
C PHE A 250 -8.20 29.68 -6.95
N VAL A 251 -6.95 29.27 -6.68
CA VAL A 251 -5.90 29.11 -7.69
C VAL A 251 -5.65 27.63 -8.02
N ALA A 252 -4.71 27.38 -8.93
CA ALA A 252 -4.33 26.06 -9.41
C ALA A 252 -4.36 25.00 -8.30
N SER A 253 -5.10 23.93 -8.57
CA SER A 253 -5.44 22.91 -7.59
C SER A 253 -4.34 21.87 -7.46
N GLU A 254 -4.07 21.43 -6.22
CA GLU A 254 -3.30 20.22 -5.96
C GLU A 254 -3.98 19.04 -6.64
N ARG A 255 -3.23 18.28 -7.45
CA ARG A 255 -3.77 17.13 -8.16
C ARG A 255 -4.03 16.00 -7.16
N GLY A 256 -5.28 15.59 -7.09
CA GLY A 256 -5.71 14.48 -6.24
C GLY A 256 -5.33 13.11 -6.81
N ALA A 257 -5.35 12.11 -5.94
CA ALA A 257 -5.07 10.72 -6.24
C ALA A 257 -6.08 10.10 -7.23
N GLY A 258 -7.25 10.72 -7.39
CA GLY A 258 -8.35 10.21 -8.18
C GLY A 258 -8.88 8.89 -7.61
N GLY A 259 -9.41 8.04 -8.48
CA GLY A 259 -9.86 6.70 -8.08
C GLY A 259 -11.15 6.68 -7.26
N LEU A 260 -11.38 5.59 -6.55
CA LEU A 260 -12.56 5.38 -5.71
C LEU A 260 -12.23 5.54 -4.22
N PRO A 261 -13.18 6.01 -3.38
CA PRO A 261 -12.96 6.11 -1.95
C PRO A 261 -12.53 4.77 -1.34
N LEU A 262 -11.46 4.79 -0.55
CA LEU A 262 -10.91 3.57 0.04
C LEU A 262 -11.93 2.83 0.93
N GLY A 263 -12.07 1.52 0.70
CA GLY A 263 -13.00 0.63 1.39
C GLY A 263 -14.37 0.48 0.73
N THR A 264 -14.62 1.10 -0.43
CA THR A 264 -15.91 0.93 -1.14
C THR A 264 -15.99 -0.35 -1.96
N GLU A 265 -14.85 -0.96 -2.30
CA GLU A 265 -14.76 -2.17 -3.14
C GLU A 265 -14.25 -3.40 -2.37
N GLY A 266 -14.51 -3.44 -1.06
CA GLY A 266 -14.15 -4.58 -0.20
C GLY A 266 -12.68 -4.61 0.21
N ARG A 267 -12.18 -5.82 0.50
CA ARG A 267 -10.84 -6.08 1.06
C ARG A 267 -10.07 -7.10 0.24
N ALA A 268 -8.75 -6.95 0.20
CA ALA A 268 -7.83 -7.93 -0.36
C ALA A 268 -6.55 -8.00 0.50
N VAL A 269 -5.81 -9.09 0.36
CA VAL A 269 -4.48 -9.24 0.97
C VAL A 269 -3.43 -9.02 -0.11
N SER A 270 -2.45 -8.17 0.14
CA SER A 270 -1.34 -7.93 -0.77
C SER A 270 -0.10 -8.70 -0.34
N LEU A 271 0.43 -9.55 -1.21
CA LEU A 271 1.76 -10.11 -1.04
C LEU A 271 2.79 -9.01 -1.26
N LEU A 272 3.32 -8.51 -0.15
CA LEU A 272 4.29 -7.42 -0.12
C LEU A 272 5.70 -7.99 -0.01
N SER A 273 6.61 -7.39 -0.75
CA SER A 273 8.06 -7.63 -0.70
C SER A 273 8.76 -6.28 -0.56
N GLY A 274 10.05 -6.30 -0.23
CA GLY A 274 10.86 -5.08 -0.17
C GLY A 274 11.18 -4.43 -1.53
N GLY A 275 10.80 -5.05 -2.65
CA GLY A 275 11.08 -4.52 -3.99
C GLY A 275 10.13 -3.41 -4.44
N PHE A 276 10.35 -2.87 -5.64
CA PHE A 276 9.53 -1.78 -6.21
C PHE A 276 8.11 -2.21 -6.58
N ASP A 277 7.95 -3.44 -7.05
CA ASP A 277 6.75 -3.87 -7.77
C ASP A 277 5.54 -4.03 -6.84
N SER A 278 5.69 -4.74 -5.72
CA SER A 278 4.54 -5.04 -4.83
C SER A 278 3.97 -3.81 -4.11
N PRO A 279 4.74 -2.79 -3.70
CA PRO A 279 4.21 -1.50 -3.25
C PRO A 279 3.36 -0.78 -4.31
N VAL A 280 3.85 -0.72 -5.55
CA VAL A 280 3.15 -0.05 -6.66
C VAL A 280 1.87 -0.80 -7.01
N ALA A 281 1.94 -2.14 -7.06
CA ALA A 281 0.76 -2.98 -7.26
C ALA A 281 -0.30 -2.72 -6.18
N SER A 282 0.12 -2.71 -4.91
CA SER A 282 -0.76 -2.40 -3.78
C SER A 282 -1.42 -1.04 -3.96
N TRP A 283 -0.65 0.00 -4.26
CA TRP A 283 -1.16 1.36 -4.45
C TRP A 283 -2.20 1.46 -5.57
N ARG A 284 -2.00 0.77 -6.70
CA ARG A 284 -2.97 0.75 -7.80
C ARG A 284 -4.32 0.17 -7.38
N LEU A 285 -4.35 -0.86 -6.53
CA LEU A 285 -5.60 -1.43 -6.03
C LEU A 285 -6.23 -0.57 -4.93
N LEU A 286 -5.43 0.06 -4.05
CA LEU A 286 -5.93 1.06 -3.12
C LEU A 286 -6.68 2.18 -3.86
N ARG A 287 -6.13 2.64 -4.99
CA ARG A 287 -6.77 3.64 -5.88
C ARG A 287 -8.09 3.17 -6.47
N ARG A 288 -8.34 1.85 -6.54
CA ARG A 288 -9.64 1.29 -6.95
C ARG A 288 -10.60 1.10 -5.79
N GLY A 289 -10.33 1.66 -4.60
CA GLY A 289 -11.24 1.62 -3.46
C GLY A 289 -11.19 0.31 -2.67
N ILE A 290 -10.20 -0.56 -2.93
CA ILE A 290 -10.00 -1.82 -2.21
C ILE A 290 -9.12 -1.56 -1.00
N ALA A 291 -9.57 -1.93 0.20
CA ALA A 291 -8.74 -1.86 1.39
C ALA A 291 -7.77 -3.05 1.45
N LEU A 292 -6.50 -2.81 1.80
CA LEU A 292 -5.47 -3.84 1.83
C LEU A 292 -4.95 -4.11 3.23
N ASP A 293 -4.75 -5.39 3.52
CA ASP A 293 -3.77 -5.88 4.48
C ASP A 293 -2.56 -6.45 3.73
N TYR A 294 -1.43 -6.58 4.42
CA TYR A 294 -0.16 -7.00 3.83
C TYR A 294 0.28 -8.34 4.39
N VAL A 295 0.68 -9.25 3.52
CA VAL A 295 1.37 -10.50 3.88
C VAL A 295 2.78 -10.44 3.35
N PHE A 296 3.73 -10.56 4.27
CA PHE A 296 5.15 -10.65 4.01
C PHE A 296 5.64 -12.06 4.35
N CYS A 297 6.18 -12.75 3.35
CA CYS A 297 6.79 -14.06 3.52
C CYS A 297 8.29 -13.86 3.78
N ASN A 298 8.68 -13.89 5.05
CA ASN A 298 10.02 -13.55 5.50
C ASN A 298 11.03 -14.64 5.17
N LEU A 299 11.96 -14.34 4.28
CA LEU A 299 13.11 -15.18 3.91
C LEU A 299 14.46 -14.56 4.32
N GLY A 300 14.44 -13.37 4.92
CA GLY A 300 15.63 -12.55 5.19
C GLY A 300 15.82 -12.21 6.67
N GLY A 301 15.00 -12.78 7.55
CA GLY A 301 15.01 -12.52 9.00
C GLY A 301 14.57 -11.11 9.36
N ARG A 302 14.95 -10.66 10.55
CA ARG A 302 14.43 -9.42 11.13
C ARG A 302 14.71 -8.17 10.29
N GLN A 303 15.91 -8.05 9.71
CA GLN A 303 16.26 -6.85 8.93
C GLN A 303 15.37 -6.70 7.70
N HIS A 304 15.13 -7.80 6.97
CA HIS A 304 14.24 -7.80 5.81
C HIS A 304 12.78 -7.52 6.20
N GLU A 305 12.37 -7.98 7.39
CA GLU A 305 11.07 -7.66 7.95
C GLU A 305 10.93 -6.17 8.28
N LEU A 306 11.91 -5.57 8.94
CA LEU A 306 11.93 -4.14 9.25
C LEU A 306 11.88 -3.29 7.98
N GLU A 307 12.66 -3.64 6.96
CA GLU A 307 12.67 -2.97 5.66
C GLU A 307 11.30 -3.02 4.99
N THR A 308 10.67 -4.20 4.95
CA THR A 308 9.36 -4.39 4.32
C THR A 308 8.24 -3.75 5.15
N LEU A 309 8.32 -3.82 6.48
CA LEU A 309 7.40 -3.16 7.42
C LEU A 309 7.46 -1.64 7.25
N THR A 310 8.65 -1.08 7.06
CA THR A 310 8.85 0.36 6.79
C THR A 310 8.15 0.78 5.49
N ILE A 311 8.26 -0.05 4.45
CA ILE A 311 7.55 0.18 3.17
C ILE A 311 6.03 0.08 3.37
N ALA A 312 5.54 -0.94 4.08
CA ALA A 312 4.11 -1.11 4.36
C ALA A 312 3.54 0.09 5.14
N LYS A 313 4.25 0.51 6.20
CA LYS A 313 3.88 1.68 7.01
C LYS A 313 3.86 2.95 6.16
N ARG A 314 4.86 3.17 5.30
CA ARG A 314 4.92 4.31 4.38
C ARG A 314 3.69 4.37 3.45
N ILE A 315 3.24 3.23 2.92
CA ILE A 315 2.04 3.18 2.08
C ILE A 315 0.81 3.49 2.92
N ALA A 316 0.69 2.86 4.10
CA ALA A 316 -0.45 3.04 4.99
C ALA A 316 -0.63 4.51 5.41
N ASP A 317 0.43 5.13 5.90
CA ASP A 317 0.41 6.52 6.40
C ASP A 317 0.07 7.53 5.28
N ARG A 318 0.54 7.27 4.05
CA ARG A 318 0.33 8.19 2.93
C ARG A 318 -1.00 8.00 2.20
N TRP A 319 -1.52 6.78 2.15
CA TRP A 319 -2.57 6.42 1.18
C TRP A 319 -3.77 5.67 1.78
N GLN A 320 -3.69 5.22 3.03
CA GLN A 320 -4.73 4.36 3.63
C GLN A 320 -5.58 5.05 4.71
N SER A 321 -5.67 6.37 4.66
CA SER A 321 -6.55 7.16 5.53
C SER A 321 -7.98 6.60 5.54
N GLY A 322 -8.51 6.33 6.74
CA GLY A 322 -9.85 5.76 6.93
C GLY A 322 -9.90 4.24 6.98
N THR A 323 -8.75 3.57 6.92
CA THR A 323 -8.62 2.12 7.17
C THR A 323 -7.60 1.85 8.28
N ARG A 324 -7.54 0.60 8.74
CA ARG A 324 -6.58 0.12 9.75
C ARG A 324 -5.86 -1.12 9.19
N PRO A 325 -4.90 -0.93 8.27
CA PRO A 325 -4.24 -2.04 7.60
C PRO A 325 -3.34 -2.81 8.55
N ARG A 326 -3.31 -4.13 8.37
CA ARG A 326 -2.46 -5.06 9.13
C ARG A 326 -1.29 -5.50 8.29
N PHE A 327 -0.18 -5.76 8.98
CA PHE A 327 1.01 -6.39 8.42
C PHE A 327 1.19 -7.76 9.05
N HIS A 328 1.19 -8.81 8.23
CA HIS A 328 1.39 -10.19 8.63
C HIS A 328 2.78 -10.65 8.18
N ALA A 329 3.68 -10.93 9.13
CA ALA A 329 4.98 -11.50 8.83
C ALA A 329 4.96 -13.00 9.11
N ILE A 330 5.24 -13.78 8.08
CA ILE A 330 5.25 -15.24 8.14
C ILE A 330 6.69 -15.69 7.94
N ASP A 331 7.24 -16.44 8.90
CA ASP A 331 8.58 -17.01 8.74
C ASP A 331 8.57 -18.11 7.69
N PHE A 332 9.18 -17.82 6.54
CA PHE A 332 9.26 -18.74 5.41
C PHE A 332 10.62 -19.47 5.35
N ASP A 333 11.52 -19.23 6.30
CA ASP A 333 12.81 -19.90 6.35
C ASP A 333 12.67 -21.44 6.48
N PRO A 334 11.84 -22.00 7.37
CA PRO A 334 11.57 -23.46 7.41
C PRO A 334 11.00 -24.00 6.10
N VAL A 335 10.05 -23.28 5.51
CA VAL A 335 9.42 -23.63 4.21
C VAL A 335 10.49 -23.65 3.10
N SER A 336 11.40 -22.69 3.11
CA SER A 336 12.48 -22.59 2.13
C SER A 336 13.46 -23.75 2.21
N ARG A 337 13.84 -24.16 3.42
CA ARG A 337 14.72 -25.32 3.66
C ARG A 337 14.08 -26.62 3.21
N GLU A 338 12.79 -26.79 3.50
CA GLU A 338 12.02 -27.96 3.08
C GLU A 338 11.98 -28.09 1.55
N ILE A 339 11.73 -26.98 0.84
CA ILE A 339 11.81 -26.94 -0.63
C ILE A 339 13.21 -27.32 -1.11
N GLN A 340 14.26 -26.72 -0.53
CA GLN A 340 15.64 -26.98 -0.95
C GLN A 340 16.07 -28.43 -0.72
N ALA A 341 15.56 -29.08 0.32
CA ALA A 341 15.88 -30.46 0.66
C ALA A 341 15.18 -31.48 -0.25
N LYS A 342 13.92 -31.23 -0.64
CA LYS A 342 13.07 -32.26 -1.27
C LYS A 342 12.72 -32.02 -2.73
N VAL A 343 12.89 -30.80 -3.24
CA VAL A 343 12.45 -30.42 -4.59
C VAL A 343 13.64 -30.21 -5.51
N ARG A 344 13.48 -30.55 -6.79
CA ARG A 344 14.48 -30.24 -7.82
C ARG A 344 14.73 -28.73 -7.94
N THR A 345 16.00 -28.33 -7.93
CA THR A 345 16.46 -26.93 -7.93
C THR A 345 15.76 -26.02 -8.93
N ARG A 346 15.51 -26.49 -10.16
CA ARG A 346 14.85 -25.69 -11.20
C ARG A 346 13.41 -25.28 -10.87
N TYR A 347 12.72 -25.97 -9.94
CA TYR A 347 11.32 -25.73 -9.58
C TYR A 347 11.13 -24.97 -8.27
N TRP A 348 12.20 -24.71 -7.52
CA TRP A 348 12.14 -24.05 -6.22
C TRP A 348 11.31 -22.75 -6.23
N GLN A 349 11.54 -21.86 -7.19
CA GLN A 349 10.85 -20.58 -7.30
C GLN A 349 9.35 -20.72 -7.61
N VAL A 350 8.98 -21.69 -8.46
CA VAL A 350 7.56 -21.92 -8.82
C VAL A 350 6.80 -22.47 -7.63
N ILE A 351 7.40 -23.43 -6.90
CA ILE A 351 6.79 -24.02 -5.70
C ILE A 351 6.73 -23.00 -4.56
N LEU A 352 7.81 -22.26 -4.31
CA LEU A 352 7.84 -21.21 -3.30
C LEU A 352 6.69 -20.21 -3.49
N LYS A 353 6.50 -19.69 -4.72
CA LYS A 353 5.41 -18.76 -5.02
C LYS A 353 4.02 -19.37 -4.84
N ARG A 354 3.83 -20.66 -5.15
CA ARG A 354 2.59 -21.38 -4.85
C ARG A 354 2.31 -21.43 -3.36
N LEU A 355 3.32 -21.71 -2.53
CA LEU A 355 3.16 -21.73 -1.07
C LEU A 355 2.92 -20.33 -0.49
N MET A 356 3.55 -19.28 -1.04
CA MET A 356 3.27 -17.88 -0.68
C MET A 356 1.81 -17.50 -0.98
N LEU A 357 1.26 -17.95 -2.12
CA LEU A 357 -0.14 -17.73 -2.44
C LEU A 357 -1.08 -18.46 -1.47
N ARG A 358 -0.75 -19.70 -1.07
CA ARG A 358 -1.53 -20.42 -0.04
C ARG A 358 -1.48 -19.74 1.32
N ALA A 359 -0.32 -19.23 1.72
CA ALA A 359 -0.20 -18.47 2.96
C ALA A 359 -1.02 -17.18 2.91
N ALA A 360 -0.98 -16.45 1.80
CA ALA A 360 -1.80 -15.27 1.60
C ALA A 360 -3.31 -15.59 1.59
N GLU A 361 -3.71 -16.71 0.98
CA GLU A 361 -5.09 -17.20 0.99
C GLU A 361 -5.58 -17.51 2.41
N ALA A 362 -4.79 -18.25 3.19
CA ALA A 362 -5.13 -18.55 4.58
C ALA A 362 -5.24 -17.28 5.44
N VAL A 363 -4.41 -16.26 5.19
CA VAL A 363 -4.55 -14.95 5.85
C VAL A 363 -5.80 -14.21 5.36
N ALA A 364 -6.11 -14.27 4.07
CA ALA A 364 -7.27 -13.61 3.50
C ALA A 364 -8.59 -14.16 4.06
N GLU A 365 -8.69 -15.48 4.23
CA GLU A 365 -9.86 -16.14 4.83
C GLU A 365 -10.11 -15.69 6.28
N ASN A 366 -9.04 -15.53 7.07
CA ASN A 366 -9.14 -15.06 8.46
C ASN A 366 -9.68 -13.62 8.59
N TRP A 367 -9.68 -12.84 7.51
CA TRP A 367 -10.03 -11.42 7.52
C TRP A 367 -11.06 -11.01 6.48
N ASP A 368 -11.80 -11.98 5.94
CA ASP A 368 -12.86 -11.78 4.94
C ASP A 368 -12.39 -10.96 3.72
N ALA A 369 -11.17 -11.24 3.26
CA ALA A 369 -10.59 -10.64 2.07
C ALA A 369 -10.93 -11.48 0.83
N GLY A 370 -11.46 -10.83 -0.20
CA GLY A 370 -11.99 -11.50 -1.39
C GLY A 370 -10.98 -11.76 -2.51
N ALA A 371 -9.72 -11.35 -2.35
CA ALA A 371 -8.68 -11.49 -3.37
C ALA A 371 -7.27 -11.40 -2.79
N ILE A 372 -6.28 -11.87 -3.57
CA ILE A 372 -4.86 -11.71 -3.32
C ILE A 372 -4.27 -10.75 -4.36
N VAL A 373 -3.44 -9.79 -3.94
CA VAL A 373 -2.73 -8.85 -4.82
C VAL A 373 -1.27 -9.26 -4.93
N THR A 374 -0.71 -9.25 -6.14
CA THR A 374 0.72 -9.48 -6.36
C THR A 374 1.33 -8.41 -7.28
N GLY A 375 2.63 -8.16 -7.10
CA GLY A 375 3.42 -7.29 -7.97
C GLY A 375 3.99 -7.97 -9.21
N GLU A 376 3.39 -9.06 -9.70
CA GLU A 376 3.96 -9.80 -10.83
C GLU A 376 3.76 -9.08 -12.17
N ALA A 377 4.83 -9.05 -12.97
CA ALA A 377 4.91 -8.50 -14.32
C ALA A 377 5.50 -9.54 -15.29
N ILE A 378 4.84 -9.77 -16.43
CA ILE A 378 5.27 -10.80 -17.38
C ILE A 378 6.64 -10.46 -17.97
N GLY A 379 7.54 -11.45 -17.99
CA GLY A 379 8.83 -11.34 -18.67
C GLY A 379 9.90 -10.53 -17.94
N GLN A 380 9.60 -10.01 -16.74
CA GLN A 380 10.59 -9.25 -15.95
C GLN A 380 11.64 -10.16 -15.29
N VAL A 381 11.25 -11.35 -14.84
CA VAL A 381 12.16 -12.38 -14.30
C VAL A 381 11.84 -13.75 -14.87
N SER A 382 12.81 -14.66 -14.84
CA SER A 382 12.69 -16.02 -15.41
C SER A 382 11.56 -16.86 -14.82
N SER A 383 11.14 -16.58 -13.58
CA SER A 383 10.01 -17.24 -12.93
C SER A 383 8.65 -16.68 -13.34
N GLN A 384 8.59 -15.53 -14.02
CA GLN A 384 7.36 -14.81 -14.39
C GLN A 384 7.06 -14.89 -15.90
N THR A 385 7.12 -16.10 -16.45
CA THR A 385 6.58 -16.37 -17.78
C THR A 385 5.07 -16.61 -17.69
N LEU A 386 4.34 -16.41 -18.79
CA LEU A 386 2.89 -16.68 -18.83
C LEU A 386 2.58 -18.13 -18.39
N GLN A 387 3.39 -19.09 -18.83
CA GLN A 387 3.26 -20.50 -18.47
C GLN A 387 3.42 -20.72 -16.96
N ASN A 388 4.47 -20.15 -16.36
CA ASN A 388 4.69 -20.29 -14.93
C ASN A 388 3.62 -19.57 -14.12
N LEU A 389 3.15 -18.39 -14.54
CA LEU A 389 2.08 -17.68 -13.85
C LEU A 389 0.78 -18.49 -13.81
N SER A 390 0.47 -19.22 -14.88
CA SER A 390 -0.66 -20.15 -14.91
C SER A 390 -0.51 -21.24 -13.83
N VAL A 391 0.66 -21.90 -13.80
CA VAL A 391 0.95 -22.95 -12.81
C VAL A 391 1.02 -22.41 -11.38
N ILE A 392 1.54 -21.20 -11.17
CA ILE A 392 1.58 -20.55 -9.86
C ILE A 392 0.17 -20.20 -9.40
N SER A 393 -0.70 -19.74 -10.30
CA SER A 393 -2.08 -19.33 -9.97
C SER A 393 -2.93 -20.49 -9.45
N ASP A 394 -2.69 -21.73 -9.89
CA ASP A 394 -3.33 -22.92 -9.31
C ASP A 394 -2.90 -23.21 -7.86
N GLY A 395 -2.06 -22.35 -7.27
CA GLY A 395 -1.68 -22.40 -5.85
C GLY A 395 -2.76 -21.87 -4.92
N ALA A 396 -3.69 -21.04 -5.41
CA ALA A 396 -4.79 -20.45 -4.63
C ALA A 396 -6.13 -20.57 -5.37
N ILE A 397 -7.22 -20.50 -4.62
CA ILE A 397 -8.60 -20.48 -5.11
C ILE A 397 -9.08 -19.03 -5.30
N LEU A 398 -8.70 -18.14 -4.38
CA LEU A 398 -9.06 -16.73 -4.43
C LEU A 398 -8.53 -16.07 -5.71
N PRO A 399 -9.26 -15.09 -6.28
CA PRO A 399 -8.79 -14.29 -7.40
C PRO A 399 -7.44 -13.63 -7.10
N ILE A 400 -6.50 -13.73 -8.04
CA ILE A 400 -5.19 -13.09 -7.96
C ILE A 400 -5.17 -11.86 -8.86
N LEU A 401 -5.08 -10.67 -8.26
CA LEU A 401 -5.05 -9.38 -8.94
C LEU A 401 -3.60 -8.97 -9.24
N ARG A 402 -3.28 -8.83 -10.53
CA ARG A 402 -1.93 -8.50 -11.05
C ARG A 402 -1.95 -7.16 -11.79
N PRO A 403 -2.01 -6.03 -11.08
CA PRO A 403 -2.13 -4.71 -11.70
C PRO A 403 -0.90 -4.28 -12.52
N LEU A 404 0.23 -4.98 -12.40
CA LEU A 404 1.49 -4.70 -13.11
C LEU A 404 1.77 -5.65 -14.28
N ILE A 405 0.82 -6.54 -14.62
CA ILE A 405 1.08 -7.69 -15.50
C ILE A 405 1.70 -7.33 -16.86
N GLY A 406 1.35 -6.16 -17.40
CA GLY A 406 1.84 -5.65 -18.69
C GLY A 406 2.71 -4.41 -18.59
N ASN A 407 3.17 -4.03 -17.39
CA ASN A 407 4.03 -2.86 -17.21
C ASN A 407 5.50 -3.20 -17.43
N ASN A 408 6.27 -2.20 -17.86
CA ASN A 408 7.72 -2.30 -17.89
C ASN A 408 8.34 -1.76 -16.59
N LYS A 409 9.63 -2.07 -16.38
CA LYS A 409 10.35 -1.70 -15.16
C LYS A 409 10.41 -0.18 -14.92
N ASN A 410 10.58 0.62 -15.97
CA ASN A 410 10.71 2.07 -15.84
C ASN A 410 9.38 2.71 -15.39
N GLU A 411 8.25 2.24 -15.92
CA GLU A 411 6.93 2.67 -15.47
C GLU A 411 6.72 2.40 -13.97
N ILE A 412 7.12 1.21 -13.50
CA ILE A 412 7.02 0.83 -12.08
C ILE A 412 7.92 1.73 -11.23
N ILE A 413 9.15 2.01 -11.67
CA ILE A 413 10.09 2.88 -10.96
C ILE A 413 9.53 4.31 -10.84
N GLU A 414 9.01 4.89 -11.92
CA GLU A 414 8.43 6.24 -11.86
C GLU A 414 7.19 6.29 -10.96
N GLU A 415 6.33 5.27 -11.01
CA GLU A 415 5.16 5.20 -10.14
C GLU A 415 5.57 5.03 -8.67
N SER A 416 6.64 4.30 -8.37
CA SER A 416 7.15 4.12 -6.99
C SER A 416 7.57 5.44 -6.33
N LYS A 417 7.98 6.45 -7.12
CA LYS A 417 8.26 7.81 -6.62
C LYS A 417 6.98 8.51 -6.19
N ILE A 418 5.91 8.35 -6.96
CA ILE A 418 4.57 8.87 -6.63
C ILE A 418 4.08 8.21 -5.34
N VAL A 419 4.16 6.88 -5.25
CA VAL A 419 3.76 6.12 -4.05
C VAL A 419 4.60 6.54 -2.82
N GLY A 420 5.85 6.94 -3.04
CA GLY A 420 6.76 7.39 -2.00
C GLY A 420 7.57 6.26 -1.35
N THR A 421 7.73 5.14 -2.07
CA THR A 421 8.45 3.94 -1.64
C THR A 421 9.74 3.70 -2.41
N HIS A 422 10.03 4.50 -3.45
CA HIS A 422 11.23 4.36 -4.29
C HIS A 422 12.52 4.18 -3.47
N ASP A 423 12.87 5.16 -2.63
CA ASP A 423 14.14 5.15 -1.91
C ASP A 423 14.23 4.08 -0.82
N LEU A 424 13.07 3.63 -0.31
CA LEU A 424 13.01 2.51 0.62
C LEU A 424 13.26 1.20 -0.13
N SER A 425 12.57 1.01 -1.25
CA SER A 425 12.66 -0.21 -2.08
C SER A 425 14.05 -0.35 -2.72
N ALA A 426 14.69 0.77 -3.05
CA ALA A 426 16.06 0.80 -3.58
C ALA A 426 17.12 0.33 -2.58
N LYS A 427 16.84 0.44 -1.27
CA LYS A 427 17.74 -0.01 -0.20
C LYS A 427 17.57 -1.49 0.13
N VAL A 428 16.41 -2.06 -0.17
CA VAL A 428 16.17 -3.48 0.08
C VAL A 428 16.93 -4.29 -0.96
N GLY A 429 17.92 -5.06 -0.51
CA GLY A 429 18.57 -5.99 -1.42
C GLY A 429 17.62 -7.11 -1.84
N GLU A 430 17.94 -7.75 -2.97
CA GLU A 430 17.15 -8.90 -3.44
C GLU A 430 17.34 -10.10 -2.50
N TYR A 431 16.44 -10.24 -1.53
CA TYR A 431 16.34 -11.42 -0.66
C TYR A 431 15.59 -12.54 -1.36
N CYS A 432 16.20 -13.10 -2.41
CA CYS A 432 15.84 -14.42 -2.89
C CYS A 432 16.96 -15.37 -2.51
N ALA A 433 16.92 -15.88 -1.27
CA ALA A 433 17.82 -16.95 -0.82
C ALA A 433 17.76 -18.22 -1.71
N ILE A 434 16.78 -18.28 -2.63
CA ILE A 434 16.47 -19.42 -3.48
C ILE A 434 16.49 -19.05 -4.97
N VAL A 435 17.54 -18.41 -5.50
CA VAL A 435 17.67 -18.24 -6.96
C VAL A 435 18.40 -19.45 -7.55
N PRO A 436 17.72 -20.33 -8.32
CA PRO A 436 18.40 -21.44 -8.96
C PRO A 436 19.27 -20.95 -10.12
N SER A 437 20.36 -21.67 -10.42
CA SER A 437 21.25 -21.36 -11.55
C SER A 437 20.59 -21.57 -12.92
N LYS A 438 19.58 -22.46 -12.99
CA LYS A 438 18.79 -22.76 -14.21
C LYS A 438 17.29 -22.88 -13.86
N PRO A 439 16.59 -21.75 -13.63
CA PRO A 439 15.17 -21.76 -13.30
C PRO A 439 14.34 -22.35 -14.45
N ALA A 440 13.28 -23.07 -14.11
CA ALA A 440 12.29 -23.49 -15.10
C ALA A 440 11.52 -22.27 -15.61
N THR A 441 11.62 -21.98 -16.90
CA THR A 441 10.84 -20.92 -17.57
C THR A 441 9.48 -21.43 -18.08
N HIS A 442 9.32 -22.76 -18.18
CA HIS A 442 8.10 -23.41 -18.66
C HIS A 442 7.83 -24.64 -17.79
N ALA A 443 7.25 -24.43 -16.61
CA ALA A 443 6.84 -25.53 -15.75
C ALA A 443 5.54 -26.18 -16.27
N LYS A 444 5.44 -27.51 -16.14
CA LYS A 444 4.19 -28.26 -16.31
C LYS A 444 3.54 -28.43 -14.95
N LEU A 445 2.23 -28.22 -14.87
CA LEU A 445 1.48 -28.33 -13.60
C LEU A 445 1.68 -29.70 -12.95
N ASP A 446 1.58 -30.79 -13.70
CA ASP A 446 1.74 -32.15 -13.17
C ASP A 446 3.12 -32.39 -12.56
N ASP A 447 4.17 -31.84 -13.17
CA ASP A 447 5.54 -31.94 -12.64
C ASP A 447 5.63 -31.20 -11.30
N ILE A 448 5.07 -29.99 -11.23
CA ILE A 448 5.05 -29.18 -10.01
C ILE A 448 4.24 -29.85 -8.91
N LEU A 449 3.08 -30.41 -9.21
CA LEU A 449 2.26 -31.12 -8.21
C LEU A 449 2.96 -32.37 -7.66
N ARG A 450 3.70 -33.11 -8.51
CA ARG A 450 4.50 -34.26 -8.04
C ARG A 450 5.66 -33.83 -7.14
N GLU A 451 6.37 -32.76 -7.50
CA GLU A 451 7.45 -32.21 -6.68
C GLU A 451 6.92 -31.66 -5.35
N GLU A 452 5.81 -30.92 -5.40
CA GLU A 452 5.16 -30.35 -4.23
C GLU A 452 4.61 -31.42 -3.27
N SER A 453 4.19 -32.59 -3.78
CA SER A 453 3.71 -33.70 -2.95
C SER A 453 4.76 -34.36 -2.05
N GLN A 454 6.04 -34.04 -2.26
CA GLN A 454 7.15 -34.53 -1.42
C GLN A 454 7.34 -33.67 -0.16
N LEU A 455 6.80 -32.45 -0.16
CA LEU A 455 6.90 -31.53 0.97
C LEU A 455 5.98 -31.96 2.10
N ASP A 456 6.43 -31.75 3.34
CA ASP A 456 5.57 -31.88 4.51
C ASP A 456 4.61 -30.68 4.60
N PRO A 457 3.27 -30.88 4.51
CA PRO A 457 2.31 -29.78 4.61
C PRO A 457 2.27 -29.12 6.00
N SER A 458 2.75 -29.78 7.07
CA SER A 458 2.75 -29.17 8.41
C SER A 458 3.67 -27.95 8.46
N VAL A 459 4.78 -27.95 7.72
CA VAL A 459 5.78 -26.86 7.72
C VAL A 459 5.16 -25.52 7.31
N LEU A 460 4.30 -25.52 6.28
CA LEU A 460 3.58 -24.30 5.87
C LEU A 460 2.51 -23.92 6.89
N THR A 461 1.82 -24.92 7.44
CA THR A 461 0.74 -24.71 8.41
C THR A 461 1.27 -24.04 9.67
N GLU A 462 2.32 -24.60 10.25
CA GLU A 462 3.02 -24.09 11.43
C GLU A 462 3.52 -22.67 11.19
N ALA A 463 4.13 -22.39 10.03
CA ALA A 463 4.58 -21.04 9.68
C ALA A 463 3.43 -20.01 9.66
N ILE A 464 2.28 -20.38 9.08
CA ILE A 464 1.09 -19.50 9.02
C ILE A 464 0.51 -19.28 10.42
N GLU A 465 0.47 -20.31 11.26
CA GLU A 465 -0.05 -20.24 12.63
C GLU A 465 0.86 -19.43 13.56
N SER A 466 2.17 -19.56 13.42
CA SER A 466 3.17 -18.83 14.20
C SER A 466 3.42 -17.41 13.72
N ARG A 467 2.69 -16.93 12.70
CA ARG A 467 2.89 -15.61 12.11
C ARG A 467 2.70 -14.50 13.14
N THR A 468 3.49 -13.46 13.04
CA THR A 468 3.25 -12.22 13.78
C THR A 468 2.35 -11.31 12.96
N HIS A 469 1.56 -10.48 13.63
CA HIS A 469 0.79 -9.45 12.95
C HIS A 469 0.65 -8.18 13.76
N PHE A 470 0.72 -7.05 13.06
CA PHE A 470 0.68 -5.71 13.65
C PHE A 470 -0.32 -4.85 12.90
N ASN A 471 -0.98 -3.95 13.63
CA ASN A 471 -1.69 -2.86 12.99
C ASN A 471 -0.70 -1.75 12.63
N LEU A 472 -0.60 -1.37 11.36
CA LEU A 472 0.42 -0.42 10.91
C LEU A 472 0.27 0.98 11.55
N ALA A 473 -0.93 1.34 11.98
CA ALA A 473 -1.17 2.58 12.71
C ALA A 473 -0.49 2.62 14.08
N ASP A 474 -0.30 1.44 14.69
CA ASP A 474 0.20 1.29 16.06
C ASP A 474 1.70 0.93 16.09
N VAL A 475 2.34 0.79 14.92
CA VAL A 475 3.77 0.47 14.79
C VAL A 475 4.63 1.72 14.97
N ASP A 476 5.51 1.68 15.95
CA ASP A 476 6.66 2.57 16.09
C ASP A 476 7.90 1.90 15.47
N LEU A 477 8.41 2.48 14.38
CA LEU A 477 9.58 1.94 13.66
C LEU A 477 10.88 2.18 14.42
N ASP A 478 10.97 3.24 15.22
CA ASP A 478 12.20 3.59 15.95
C ASP A 478 12.42 2.60 17.08
N ALA A 479 11.35 2.28 17.83
CA ALA A 479 11.35 1.20 18.81
C ALA A 479 11.68 -0.18 18.19
N TRP A 480 11.22 -0.42 16.97
CA TRP A 480 11.47 -1.67 16.25
C TRP A 480 12.92 -1.84 15.80
N GLY A 481 13.56 -0.73 15.39
CA GLY A 481 14.95 -0.68 14.93
C GLY A 481 15.99 -0.64 16.06
N ALA A 482 15.58 -0.40 17.30
CA ALA A 482 16.46 -0.18 18.44
C ALA A 482 17.20 -1.43 18.97
N GLU A 483 16.97 -2.62 18.40
CA GLU A 483 17.77 -3.80 18.76
C GLU A 483 19.20 -3.67 18.21
N ASP A 484 20.19 -3.72 19.11
CA ASP A 484 21.62 -3.46 18.90
C ASP A 484 22.32 -4.58 18.10
N LEU A 485 21.74 -5.02 16.99
CA LEU A 485 22.25 -6.08 16.09
C LEU A 485 23.38 -5.55 15.20
N CYS A 486 23.30 -4.27 14.83
CA CYS A 486 24.28 -3.60 14.01
C CYS A 486 25.45 -3.12 14.87
N THR A 487 26.67 -3.25 14.35
CA THR A 487 27.84 -2.60 14.92
C THR A 487 28.68 -1.93 13.84
N ARG A 488 29.37 -0.86 14.22
CA ARG A 488 30.38 -0.17 13.40
C ARG A 488 31.80 -0.35 13.94
N GLU A 489 31.95 -1.16 14.99
CA GLU A 489 33.21 -1.37 15.69
C GLU A 489 33.47 -2.86 15.83
N ILE A 490 34.73 -3.23 15.60
CA ILE A 490 35.23 -4.60 15.81
C ILE A 490 36.18 -4.52 17.00
N GLY A 491 35.76 -5.11 18.11
CA GLY A 491 36.55 -5.20 19.33
C GLY A 491 37.65 -6.25 19.22
N PRO A 492 38.68 -6.18 20.09
CA PRO A 492 39.85 -7.06 20.02
C PRO A 492 39.56 -8.54 20.34
N LYS A 493 38.36 -8.85 20.86
CA LYS A 493 37.91 -10.22 21.16
C LYS A 493 36.87 -10.73 20.16
N ASP A 494 36.45 -9.90 19.21
CA ASP A 494 35.43 -10.27 18.24
C ASP A 494 35.99 -11.26 17.21
N ILE A 495 35.31 -12.40 17.06
CA ILE A 495 35.56 -13.34 15.98
C ILE A 495 34.83 -12.83 14.74
N VAL A 496 35.59 -12.33 13.76
CA VAL A 496 35.02 -11.81 12.51
C VAL A 496 34.76 -12.95 11.53
N ILE A 497 33.55 -13.03 10.96
CA ILE A 497 33.16 -14.07 9.99
C ILE A 497 32.74 -13.44 8.66
N ASP A 498 33.41 -13.84 7.57
CA ASP A 498 33.08 -13.46 6.20
C ASP A 498 32.13 -14.48 5.56
N LEU A 499 30.91 -14.05 5.28
CA LEU A 499 29.82 -14.87 4.71
C LEU A 499 29.77 -14.88 3.18
N ARG A 500 30.73 -14.25 2.49
CA ARG A 500 30.76 -14.17 1.03
C ARG A 500 31.24 -15.47 0.40
N SER A 501 31.37 -15.50 -0.92
CA SER A 501 31.91 -16.67 -1.63
C SER A 501 33.41 -16.81 -1.39
N LYS A 502 33.93 -18.04 -1.54
CA LYS A 502 35.37 -18.31 -1.42
C LYS A 502 36.23 -17.44 -2.35
N ALA A 503 35.73 -17.16 -3.56
CA ALA A 503 36.40 -16.29 -4.52
C ALA A 503 36.47 -14.82 -4.04
N ALA A 504 35.37 -14.30 -3.46
CA ALA A 504 35.33 -12.94 -2.92
C ALA A 504 36.24 -12.79 -1.70
N TYR A 505 36.23 -13.78 -0.80
CA TYR A 505 37.14 -13.83 0.36
C TYR A 505 38.61 -13.83 -0.06
N ALA A 506 38.97 -14.62 -1.08
CA ALA A 506 40.34 -14.69 -1.59
C ALA A 506 40.81 -13.38 -2.25
N THR A 507 39.90 -12.57 -2.79
CA THR A 507 40.24 -11.27 -3.38
C THR A 507 40.60 -10.26 -2.30
N TRP A 508 39.81 -10.22 -1.22
CA TRP A 508 40.06 -9.38 -0.04
C TRP A 508 39.15 -9.83 1.09
N HIS A 509 39.63 -9.82 2.33
CA HIS A 509 38.83 -10.02 3.54
C HIS A 509 39.38 -9.14 4.66
N TYR A 510 38.56 -8.90 5.69
CA TYR A 510 39.03 -8.21 6.90
C TYR A 510 40.15 -9.04 7.57
N PRO A 511 41.20 -8.40 8.11
CA PRO A 511 42.31 -9.12 8.75
C PRO A 511 41.82 -10.14 9.78
N ASP A 512 42.39 -11.35 9.72
CA ASP A 512 42.07 -12.49 10.60
C ASP A 512 40.61 -12.97 10.59
N ALA A 513 39.78 -12.50 9.63
CA ALA A 513 38.42 -12.97 9.50
C ALA A 513 38.36 -14.45 9.10
N LEU A 514 37.45 -15.21 9.69
CA LEU A 514 37.19 -16.59 9.32
C LEU A 514 36.30 -16.64 8.07
N PHE A 515 36.72 -17.42 7.07
CA PHE A 515 35.88 -17.73 5.93
C PHE A 515 34.83 -18.78 6.29
N LEU A 516 33.55 -18.42 6.18
CA LEU A 516 32.47 -19.37 6.23
C LEU A 516 31.30 -18.85 5.41
N ASP A 517 31.11 -19.35 4.19
CA ASP A 517 30.02 -18.87 3.34
C ASP A 517 28.65 -19.02 4.02
N PHE A 518 27.71 -18.14 3.65
CA PHE A 518 26.41 -18.07 4.31
C PHE A 518 25.66 -19.42 4.40
N PRO A 519 25.56 -20.26 3.35
CA PRO A 519 24.88 -21.55 3.46
C PRO A 519 25.53 -22.53 4.44
N ASN A 520 26.86 -22.51 4.58
CA ASN A 520 27.56 -23.35 5.55
C ASN A 520 27.44 -22.78 6.96
N ALA A 521 27.53 -21.46 7.10
CA ALA A 521 27.34 -20.77 8.37
C ALA A 521 25.93 -21.01 8.95
N LEU A 522 24.90 -20.96 8.10
CA LEU A 522 23.52 -21.23 8.48
C LEU A 522 23.28 -22.67 8.98
N ARG A 523 24.11 -23.63 8.55
CA ARG A 523 24.04 -25.02 9.04
C ARG A 523 24.86 -25.25 10.30
N ALA A 524 25.93 -24.49 10.49
CA ALA A 524 26.93 -24.75 11.52
C ALA A 524 26.75 -23.88 12.78
N TYR A 525 26.06 -22.74 12.71
CA TYR A 525 26.03 -21.75 13.79
C TYR A 525 25.51 -22.29 15.13
N GLY A 526 24.62 -23.29 15.12
CA GLY A 526 24.11 -23.92 16.34
C GLY A 526 25.18 -24.65 17.16
N ALA A 527 26.36 -24.91 16.58
CA ALA A 527 27.51 -25.53 17.26
C ALA A 527 28.57 -24.50 17.68
N PHE A 528 28.31 -23.20 17.53
CA PHE A 528 29.28 -22.15 17.88
C PHE A 528 29.32 -21.95 19.41
N ASP A 529 30.46 -21.43 19.89
CA ASP A 529 30.68 -21.18 21.32
C ASP A 529 29.90 -19.94 21.78
N SER A 530 28.98 -20.11 22.73
CA SER A 530 28.15 -19.03 23.26
C SER A 530 28.91 -17.95 24.03
N ASP A 531 30.11 -18.25 24.51
CA ASP A 531 30.90 -17.27 25.27
C ASP A 531 31.61 -16.27 24.37
N GLN A 532 31.87 -16.63 23.11
CA GLN A 532 32.58 -15.79 22.13
C GLN A 532 31.68 -14.72 21.51
N PRO A 533 32.18 -13.49 21.34
CA PRO A 533 31.48 -12.49 20.55
C PRO A 533 31.83 -12.64 19.06
N TYR A 534 30.81 -12.70 18.21
CA TYR A 534 30.93 -12.85 16.76
C TYR A 534 30.52 -11.57 16.05
N VAL A 535 31.30 -11.15 15.05
CA VAL A 535 30.95 -10.05 14.14
C VAL A 535 30.90 -10.57 12.71
N LEU A 536 29.71 -10.54 12.11
CA LEU A 536 29.50 -11.08 10.76
C LEU A 536 29.46 -9.97 9.72
N TYR A 537 29.98 -10.23 8.52
CA TYR A 537 29.76 -9.37 7.36
C TYR A 537 29.53 -10.19 6.09
N CYS A 538 28.82 -9.58 5.15
CA CYS A 538 28.66 -10.09 3.79
C CYS A 538 28.76 -8.93 2.80
N GLU A 539 28.52 -9.18 1.50
CA GLU A 539 28.65 -8.15 0.45
C GLU A 539 27.86 -6.87 0.76
N PHE A 540 26.59 -7.01 1.15
CA PHE A 540 25.66 -5.89 1.38
C PHE A 540 25.17 -5.76 2.83
N GLY A 541 25.69 -6.54 3.77
CA GLY A 541 25.26 -6.56 5.19
C GLY A 541 23.99 -7.35 5.50
N LEU A 542 23.25 -7.78 4.49
CA LEU A 542 21.94 -8.43 4.60
C LEU A 542 22.00 -9.86 5.16
N LYS A 543 22.87 -10.70 4.59
CA LYS A 543 23.06 -12.10 5.04
C LYS A 543 23.66 -12.15 6.45
N SER A 544 24.57 -11.23 6.75
CA SER A 544 25.17 -11.11 8.07
C SER A 544 24.17 -10.63 9.12
N ALA A 545 23.26 -9.71 8.79
CA ALA A 545 22.17 -9.30 9.67
C ALA A 545 21.26 -10.48 10.01
N HIS A 546 20.84 -11.24 8.99
CA HIS A 546 20.00 -12.42 9.15
C HIS A 546 20.66 -13.47 10.06
N LEU A 547 21.91 -13.83 9.79
CA LEU A 547 22.60 -14.84 10.59
C LEU A 547 22.88 -14.34 12.02
N ALA A 548 23.23 -13.07 12.21
CA ALA A 548 23.43 -12.51 13.55
C ALA A 548 22.14 -12.58 14.40
N ASP A 549 20.98 -12.30 13.80
CA ASP A 549 19.67 -12.43 14.46
C ASP A 549 19.40 -13.90 14.85
N LEU A 550 19.59 -14.84 13.92
CA LEU A 550 19.43 -16.28 14.23
C LEU A 550 20.38 -16.75 15.34
N MET A 551 21.64 -16.31 15.29
CA MET A 551 22.64 -16.62 16.31
C MET A 551 22.23 -16.06 17.69
N ARG A 552 21.73 -14.82 17.76
CA ARG A 552 21.22 -14.24 19.01
C ARG A 552 20.00 -14.99 19.56
N ARG A 553 19.06 -15.37 18.70
CA ARG A 553 17.89 -16.17 19.09
C ARG A 553 18.30 -17.54 19.63
N ALA A 554 19.43 -18.08 19.16
CA ALA A 554 20.04 -19.30 19.69
C ALA A 554 20.93 -19.08 20.93
N GLY A 555 20.99 -17.86 21.48
CA GLY A 555 21.75 -17.53 22.70
C GLY A 555 23.20 -17.12 22.48
N LEU A 556 23.64 -16.91 21.23
CA LEU A 556 25.01 -16.50 20.91
C LEU A 556 25.16 -14.97 20.92
N LYS A 557 26.36 -14.48 21.24
CA LYS A 557 26.71 -13.05 21.19
C LYS A 557 27.10 -12.65 19.76
N ALA A 558 26.14 -12.43 18.88
CA ALA A 558 26.42 -12.05 17.49
C ALA A 558 26.04 -10.60 17.18
N ARG A 559 26.85 -9.91 16.37
CA ARG A 559 26.58 -8.59 15.77
C ARG A 559 26.92 -8.64 14.29
N HIS A 560 26.47 -7.68 13.49
CA HIS A 560 26.88 -7.58 12.10
C HIS A 560 27.31 -6.17 11.70
N ILE A 561 28.15 -6.09 10.67
CA ILE A 561 28.49 -4.81 10.04
C ILE A 561 27.36 -4.38 9.10
N SER A 562 26.70 -3.27 9.41
CA SER A 562 25.72 -2.65 8.51
C SER A 562 26.44 -1.98 7.32
N GLY A 563 25.93 -2.16 6.10
CA GLY A 563 26.58 -1.66 4.88
C GLY A 563 27.59 -2.62 4.23
N GLY A 564 27.81 -3.79 4.84
CA GLY A 564 28.53 -4.90 4.22
C GLY A 564 30.00 -4.62 3.92
N LEU A 565 30.46 -5.03 2.74
CA LEU A 565 31.87 -4.96 2.34
C LEU A 565 32.42 -3.53 2.33
N ARG A 566 31.60 -2.57 1.92
CA ARG A 566 32.01 -1.16 1.86
C ARG A 566 32.35 -0.62 3.24
N GLU A 567 31.54 -0.97 4.24
CA GLU A 567 31.71 -0.48 5.60
C GLU A 567 32.87 -1.17 6.31
N ILE A 568 32.99 -2.49 6.19
CA ILE A 568 34.09 -3.20 6.85
C ILE A 568 35.47 -2.83 6.29
N ARG A 569 35.54 -2.45 5.01
CA ARG A 569 36.75 -1.86 4.42
C ARG A 569 37.10 -0.52 5.06
N ARG A 570 36.10 0.35 5.21
CA ARG A 570 36.26 1.64 5.89
C ARG A 570 36.81 1.44 7.32
N ILE A 571 36.25 0.47 8.06
CA ILE A 571 36.71 0.10 9.41
C ILE A 571 38.17 -0.37 9.38
N SER A 572 38.53 -1.24 8.42
CA SER A 572 39.90 -1.75 8.27
C SER A 572 40.92 -0.67 7.90
N GLU A 573 40.50 0.39 7.21
CA GLU A 573 41.35 1.50 6.78
C GLU A 573 41.49 2.59 7.87
N GLY A 574 40.85 2.43 9.03
CA GLY A 574 40.97 3.35 10.17
C GLY A 574 40.27 4.69 9.99
N ASN A 575 39.30 4.78 9.07
CA ASN A 575 38.59 6.02 8.75
C ASN A 575 37.11 5.87 9.17
N PRO A 576 36.71 6.15 10.43
CA PRO A 576 35.36 5.88 10.93
C PRO A 576 34.23 6.55 10.13
#